data_AF-A0AAJ2B451-F1
#
_entry.id   AF-A0AAJ2B451-F1
#
_cell.length_a   1.000
_cell.length_b   1.000
_cell.length_c   1.000
_cell.angle_alpha   90.00
_cell.angle_beta   90.00
_cell.angle_gamma   90.00
#
_symmetry.space_group_name_H-M   'P 1'
#
loop_
_entity.id
_entity.type
_entity.pdbx_description
1 polymer ?
#
loop_
_entity_poly.entity_id
_entity_poly.type
_entity_poly.pdbx_seq_one_letter_code
_entity_poly.pdbx_strand_id
1 'polypeptide(L)'
;MAKWVLVKYEGTLEADRWELPGHLEERQVEETVRRLVCRNLSEDDIINSSLPEGDVRRYILLDRNDDPTVIHMGENPFFVATLQQ
;
A
#
# COMPACT_ATOMS: atom_id res chain seq x y z
N MET A 1 -5.24 5.25 21.62
CA MET A 1 -3.97 5.53 20.91
C MET A 1 -4.24 5.15 19.48
N ALA A 2 -3.96 6.06 18.55
CA ALA A 2 -4.25 5.79 17.15
C ALA A 2 -3.46 4.56 16.69
N LYS A 3 -4.12 3.62 16.02
CA LYS A 3 -3.52 2.37 15.53
C LYS A 3 -3.80 2.20 14.06
N TRP A 4 -2.85 1.65 13.33
CA TRP A 4 -3.05 1.29 11.94
C TRP A 4 -3.51 -0.17 11.84
N VAL A 5 -4.56 -0.40 11.06
CA VAL A 5 -5.00 -1.73 10.67
C VAL A 5 -4.67 -1.92 9.20
N LEU A 6 -3.89 -2.94 8.88
CA LEU A 6 -3.54 -3.32 7.52
C LEU A 6 -4.41 -4.49 7.08
N VAL A 7 -4.96 -4.41 5.88
CA VAL A 7 -5.78 -5.45 5.28
C VAL A 7 -5.24 -5.76 3.89
N LYS A 8 -5.09 -7.05 3.56
CA LYS A 8 -4.82 -7.52 2.20
C LYS A 8 -6.14 -7.93 1.56
N TYR A 9 -6.35 -7.52 0.32
CA TYR A 9 -7.48 -7.93 -0.50
C TYR A 9 -7.02 -8.71 -1.72
N GLU A 10 -7.78 -9.74 -2.08
CA GLU A 10 -7.68 -10.47 -3.34
C GLU A 10 -9.01 -10.29 -4.08
N GLY A 11 -9.04 -9.36 -5.02
CA GLY A 11 -10.28 -8.85 -5.61
C GLY A 11 -11.17 -8.21 -4.54
N THR A 12 -12.41 -8.69 -4.37
CA THR A 12 -13.35 -8.16 -3.37
C THR A 12 -13.27 -8.84 -2.01
N LEU A 13 -12.36 -9.80 -1.83
CA LEU A 13 -12.25 -10.60 -0.61
C LEU A 13 -11.14 -10.07 0.28
N GLU A 14 -11.46 -9.82 1.55
CA GLU A 14 -10.45 -9.65 2.61
C GLU A 14 -9.75 -11.00 2.81
N ALA A 15 -8.48 -11.08 2.42
CA ALA A 15 -7.68 -12.29 2.50
C ALA A 15 -6.97 -12.40 3.86
N ASP A 16 -6.41 -11.28 4.33
CA ASP A 16 -5.64 -11.22 5.58
C ASP A 16 -5.79 -9.85 6.24
N ARG A 17 -5.60 -9.82 7.57
CA ARG A 17 -5.69 -8.61 8.40
C ARG A 17 -4.63 -8.62 9.49
N TRP A 18 -4.01 -7.46 9.72
CA TRP A 18 -3.00 -7.26 10.76
C TRP A 18 -3.24 -5.95 11.51
N GLU A 19 -3.05 -5.98 12.82
CA GLU A 19 -2.88 -4.76 13.61
C GLU A 19 -1.40 -4.39 13.62
N LEU A 20 -1.08 -3.20 13.12
CA LEU A 20 0.30 -2.71 13.10
C LEU A 20 0.68 -2.14 14.47
N PRO A 21 1.97 -2.20 14.86
CA PRO A 21 2.43 -1.61 16.12
C PRO A 21 2.06 -0.14 16.23
N GLY A 22 1.43 0.26 17.34
CA GLY A 22 0.90 1.62 17.54
C GLY A 22 1.94 2.74 17.66
N HIS A 23 3.23 2.41 17.61
CA HIS A 23 4.32 3.39 17.56
C HIS A 23 4.83 3.64 16.14
N LEU A 24 4.24 2.99 15.13
CA LEU A 24 4.61 3.26 13.74
C LEU A 24 4.04 4.61 13.29
N GLU A 25 4.93 5.43 12.74
CA GLU A 25 4.57 6.65 12.04
C GLU A 25 3.98 6.33 10.66
N GLU A 26 3.16 7.25 10.16
CA GLU A 26 2.51 7.14 8.85
C GLU A 26 3.47 6.75 7.71
N ARG A 27 4.64 7.41 7.65
CA ARG A 27 5.68 7.09 6.64
C ARG A 27 6.20 5.64 6.77
N GLN A 28 6.29 5.11 7.99
CA GLN A 28 6.73 3.73 8.23
C GLN A 28 5.65 2.73 7.83
N VAL A 29 4.38 3.10 8.02
CA VAL A 29 3.25 2.29 7.53
C VAL A 29 3.19 2.30 6.01
N GLU A 30 3.36 3.45 5.37
CA GLU A 30 3.41 3.58 3.92
C GLU A 30 4.51 2.69 3.32
N GLU A 31 5.73 2.74 3.85
CA GLU A 31 6.83 1.88 3.41
C GLU A 31 6.55 0.40 3.64
N THR A 32 5.84 0.06 4.72
CA THR A 32 5.43 -1.32 4.99
C THR A 32 4.44 -1.81 3.94
N VAL A 33 3.42 -1.01 3.62
CA VAL A 33 2.43 -1.32 2.58
C VAL A 33 3.13 -1.47 1.23
N ARG A 34 3.98 -0.51 0.84
CA ARG A 34 4.75 -0.54 -0.41
C ARG A 34 5.56 -1.83 -0.55
N ARG A 35 6.30 -2.23 0.49
CA ARG A 35 7.09 -3.47 0.50
C ARG A 35 6.23 -4.72 0.37
N LEU A 36 5.05 -4.75 0.98
CA LEU A 36 4.14 -5.88 0.89
C LEU A 36 3.49 -6.01 -0.49
N VAL A 37 3.12 -4.88 -1.11
CA VAL A 37 2.64 -4.85 -2.49
C VAL A 37 3.71 -5.39 -3.44
N CYS A 38 4.96 -4.94 -3.32
CA CYS A 38 6.08 -5.39 -4.17
C CYS A 38 6.30 -6.91 -4.15
N ARG A 39 5.87 -7.63 -3.09
CA ARG A 39 5.98 -9.10 -3.05
C ARG A 39 5.08 -9.81 -4.07
N ASN A 40 4.09 -9.10 -4.62
CA ASN A 40 3.12 -9.63 -5.57
C ASN A 40 3.26 -8.99 -6.97
N LEU A 41 4.20 -8.07 -7.14
CA LEU A 41 4.44 -7.38 -8.40
C LEU A 41 5.57 -8.05 -9.19
N SER A 42 5.51 -7.97 -10.51
CA SER A 42 6.66 -8.32 -11.35
C SER A 42 7.76 -7.27 -11.24
N GLU A 43 8.98 -7.63 -11.66
CA GLU A 43 10.10 -6.66 -11.71
C GLU A 43 9.75 -5.47 -12.62
N ASP A 44 9.09 -5.72 -13.74
CA ASP A 44 8.63 -4.68 -14.67
C ASP A 44 7.61 -3.75 -14.00
N ASP A 45 6.67 -4.27 -13.23
CA ASP A 45 5.70 -3.45 -12.50
C ASP A 45 6.38 -2.54 -11.47
N ILE A 46 7.39 -3.06 -10.76
CA ILE A 46 8.16 -2.30 -9.78
C ILE A 46 8.98 -1.19 -10.47
N ILE A 47 9.67 -1.53 -11.56
CA ILE A 47 10.48 -0.58 -12.32
C ILE A 47 9.58 0.51 -12.92
N ASN A 48 8.50 0.13 -13.59
CA ASN A 48 7.57 1.07 -14.21
C ASN A 48 6.84 1.95 -13.18
N SER A 49 6.51 1.41 -12.00
CA SER A 49 5.92 2.22 -10.91
C SER A 49 6.92 3.19 -10.26
N SER A 50 8.22 2.96 -10.45
CA SER A 50 9.28 3.84 -9.94
C SER A 50 9.67 4.97 -10.91
N LEU A 51 9.06 5.00 -12.11
CA LEU A 51 9.32 6.06 -13.08
C LEU A 51 8.78 7.42 -12.59
N PRO A 52 9.37 8.54 -13.04
CA PRO A 52 8.89 9.88 -12.71
C PRO A 52 7.46 10.13 -13.21
N GLU A 53 6.71 10.94 -12.46
CA GLU A 53 5.38 11.38 -12.86
C GLU A 53 5.40 11.98 -14.27
N GLY A 54 4.44 11.57 -15.10
CA GLY A 54 4.34 11.98 -16.51
C GLY A 54 5.06 11.08 -17.52
N ASP A 55 5.85 10.09 -17.11
CA ASP A 55 6.34 9.06 -18.05
C ASP A 55 5.16 8.18 -18.52
N VAL A 56 5.05 8.00 -19.83
CA VAL A 56 3.95 7.23 -20.47
C VAL A 56 3.92 5.75 -20.09
N ARG A 57 5.02 5.21 -19.58
CA ARG A 57 5.12 3.81 -19.12
C ARG A 57 4.87 3.67 -17.63
N ARG A 58 4.69 4.77 -16.90
CA ARG A 58 4.57 4.75 -15.45
C ARG A 58 3.28 4.08 -15.01
N TYR A 59 3.39 3.18 -14.04
CA TYR A 59 2.24 2.60 -13.34
C TYR A 59 2.05 3.26 -11.98
N ILE A 60 0.81 3.26 -11.48
CA ILE A 60 0.45 3.88 -10.19
C ILE A 60 0.26 2.84 -9.07
N LEU A 61 0.84 1.64 -9.21
CA LEU A 61 0.62 0.52 -8.30
C LEU A 61 1.23 0.74 -6.91
N LEU A 62 2.25 1.59 -6.81
CA LEU A 62 2.95 1.94 -5.57
C LEU A 62 2.68 3.38 -5.13
N ASP A 63 1.74 4.06 -5.79
CA ASP A 63 1.40 5.43 -5.47
C ASP A 63 0.48 5.46 -4.28
N ARG A 64 0.71 6.45 -3.43
CA ARG A 64 -0.16 6.71 -2.30
C ARG A 64 -1.34 7.57 -2.74
N ASN A 65 -2.52 7.25 -2.23
CA ASN A 65 -3.71 8.09 -2.31
C ASN A 65 -3.62 9.31 -1.37
N ASP A 66 -4.36 10.38 -1.69
CA ASP A 66 -4.31 11.66 -0.95
C ASP A 66 -4.91 11.64 0.47
N ASP A 67 -5.40 10.49 0.96
CA ASP A 67 -6.03 10.39 2.28
C ASP A 67 -4.95 10.22 3.38
N PRO A 68 -4.91 11.09 4.40
CA PRO A 68 -3.96 10.94 5.52
C PRO A 68 -4.31 9.77 6.45
N THR A 69 -5.55 9.28 6.42
CA THR A 69 -6.05 8.21 7.30
C THR A 69 -6.13 6.85 6.63
N VAL A 70 -5.97 6.79 5.30
CA VAL A 70 -6.02 5.56 4.51
C VAL A 70 -4.82 5.53 3.56
N ILE A 71 -4.07 4.44 3.59
CA ILE A 71 -3.00 4.15 2.62
C ILE A 71 -3.44 2.96 1.80
N HIS A 72 -3.70 3.16 0.52
CA HIS A 72 -4.10 2.11 -0.41
C HIS A 72 -3.08 2.00 -1.56
N MET A 73 -2.58 0.80 -1.80
CA MET A 73 -1.63 0.50 -2.88
C MET A 73 -1.87 -0.90 -3.47
N GLY A 74 -1.47 -1.08 -4.71
CA GLY A 74 -1.69 -2.30 -5.50
C GLY A 74 -3.00 -2.28 -6.28
N GLU A 75 -3.25 -3.35 -7.03
CA GLU A 75 -4.47 -3.51 -7.84
C GLU A 75 -5.16 -4.85 -7.54
N ASN A 76 -4.42 -5.97 -7.64
CA ASN A 76 -4.89 -7.28 -7.17
C ASN A 76 -3.71 -8.29 -7.07
N PRO A 77 -3.27 -8.70 -5.86
CA PRO A 77 -3.77 -8.25 -4.57
C PRO A 77 -3.43 -6.78 -4.28
N PHE A 78 -4.24 -6.13 -3.47
CA PHE A 78 -3.99 -4.78 -2.97
C PHE A 78 -4.02 -4.74 -1.45
N PHE A 79 -3.43 -3.69 -0.88
CA PHE A 79 -3.28 -3.52 0.55
C PHE A 79 -3.85 -2.17 0.98
N VAL A 80 -4.61 -2.17 2.07
CA VAL A 80 -5.19 -0.97 2.67
C VAL A 80 -4.78 -0.89 4.13
N ALA A 81 -4.05 0.15 4.51
CA ALA A 81 -3.85 0.51 5.90
C ALA A 81 -4.82 1.63 6.29
N THR A 82 -5.54 1.48 7.40
CA THR A 82 -6.47 2.50 7.92
C THR A 82 -6.10 2.89 9.34
N LEU A 83 -6.04 4.19 9.60
CA LEU A 83 -5.84 4.75 10.93
C LEU A 83 -7.15 4.69 11.73
N GLN A 84 -7.15 3.95 12.82
CA GLN A 84 -8.26 3.87 13.78
C GLN A 84 -7.91 4.71 15.02
N GLN A 85 -8.85 5.56 15.47
CA GLN A 85 -8.69 6.41 16.66
C GLN A 85 -9.07 5.68 17.95
#